data_AF-A0A9P0QTJ9-F1
#
_entry.id   AF-A0A9P0QTJ9-F1
#
_cell.length_a   1.000
_cell.length_b   1.000
_cell.length_c   1.000
_cell.angle_alpha   90.00
_cell.angle_beta   90.00
_cell.angle_gamma   90.00
#
_symmetry.space_group_name_H-M   'P 1'
#
loop_
_entity.id
_entity.type
_entity.pdbx_description
1 polymer ?
#
loop_
_entity_poly.entity_id
_entity_poly.type
_entity_poly.pdbx_seq_one_letter_code
_entity_poly.pdbx_strand_id
1 'polypeptide(L)'
;MARNRESASESEAKTTTSRASAKAKNSSVQQAQQDYIAKHVTSNGPYDGPKINPLDFENLPVESLIKYNRKFNLNSENPYTINGYMLKSEIGKKTISYKKNSKKNSSKELAATVKKHFQNLPCRENEVITNFLYKVKNQDKDFKLSFK
;
A
#
# COMPACT_ATOMS: atom_id res chain seq x y z
N MET A 1 -29.74 31.86 51.69
CA MET A 1 -29.32 32.44 50.39
C MET A 1 -28.06 33.28 50.60
N ALA A 2 -26.99 32.94 49.88
CA ALA A 2 -25.74 33.66 49.56
C ALA A 2 -24.81 34.19 50.68
N ARG A 3 -23.53 33.75 50.68
CA ARG A 3 -22.38 34.51 50.09
C ARG A 3 -21.03 33.79 50.22
N ASN A 4 -20.27 33.82 49.13
CA ASN A 4 -18.86 33.40 48.96
C ASN A 4 -17.88 34.06 49.95
N ARG A 5 -16.79 33.36 50.23
CA ARG A 5 -15.46 33.96 50.43
C ARG A 5 -14.44 33.20 49.59
N GLU A 6 -13.93 33.87 48.56
CA GLU A 6 -12.77 33.48 47.78
C GLU A 6 -11.48 33.66 48.60
N SER A 7 -10.50 32.81 48.35
CA SER A 7 -9.09 33.09 48.66
C SER A 7 -8.29 32.82 47.41
N ALA A 8 -7.82 33.90 46.79
CA ALA A 8 -6.83 33.91 45.74
C ALA A 8 -5.61 34.66 46.28
N SER A 9 -4.43 34.05 46.22
CA SER A 9 -3.14 34.75 46.27
C SER A 9 -2.04 33.80 45.81
N GLU A 10 -1.48 34.06 44.63
CA GLU A 10 -0.08 34.44 44.47
C GLU A 10 0.22 34.63 42.98
N SER A 11 0.66 35.84 42.65
CA SER A 11 1.09 36.24 41.31
C SER A 11 2.54 36.73 41.39
N GLU A 12 3.25 36.52 40.28
CA GLU A 12 4.41 37.30 39.81
C GLU A 12 5.82 37.02 40.36
N ALA A 13 6.62 36.35 39.52
CA ALA A 13 8.05 36.62 39.38
C ALA A 13 8.36 36.97 37.92
N LYS A 14 8.56 38.26 37.61
CA LYS A 14 8.98 38.76 36.29
C LYS A 14 10.51 38.78 36.19
N THR A 15 11.09 37.91 35.37
CA THR A 15 12.50 37.96 34.98
C THR A 15 12.68 38.75 33.69
N THR A 16 13.45 39.84 33.77
CA THR A 16 13.80 40.74 32.66
C THR A 16 14.75 40.06 31.67
N THR A 17 14.20 39.45 30.63
CA THR A 17 14.97 38.87 29.52
C THR A 17 15.08 39.88 28.37
N SER A 18 16.30 40.22 27.94
CA SER A 18 16.57 41.11 26.81
C SER A 18 15.96 40.55 25.51
N ARG A 19 15.27 41.39 24.72
CA ARG A 19 14.54 40.96 23.50
C ARG A 19 15.41 40.17 22.50
N ALA A 20 16.72 40.40 22.46
CA ALA A 20 17.65 39.66 21.61
C ALA A 20 17.88 38.20 22.06
N SER A 21 17.92 37.94 23.37
CA SER A 21 18.16 36.59 23.91
C SER A 21 16.89 35.71 23.88
N ALA A 22 15.70 36.33 23.97
CA ALA A 22 14.43 35.62 23.77
C ALA A 22 14.25 35.13 22.32
N LYS A 23 14.73 35.90 21.33
CA LYS A 23 14.65 35.53 19.90
C LYS A 23 15.58 34.37 19.54
N ALA A 24 16.79 34.36 20.09
CA ALA A 24 17.77 33.28 19.89
C ALA A 24 17.37 31.95 20.58
N LYS A 25 16.77 32.02 21.77
CA LYS A 25 16.22 30.83 22.45
C LYS A 25 15.00 30.27 21.72
N ASN A 26 14.14 31.13 21.17
CA ASN A 26 13.02 30.68 20.34
C ASN A 26 13.48 30.04 19.03
N SER A 27 14.53 30.55 18.39
CA SER A 27 15.07 29.92 17.17
C SER A 27 15.68 28.55 17.46
N SER A 28 16.44 28.38 18.54
CA SER A 28 17.01 27.07 18.89
C SER A 28 15.95 26.04 19.26
N VAL A 29 14.88 26.46 19.95
CA VAL A 29 13.76 25.57 20.28
C VAL A 29 12.97 25.18 19.01
N GLN A 30 12.76 26.12 18.08
CA GLN A 30 12.14 25.81 16.79
C GLN A 30 12.98 24.84 15.95
N GLN A 31 14.30 25.00 15.96
CA GLN A 31 15.21 24.13 15.22
C GLN A 31 15.24 22.71 15.81
N ALA A 32 15.29 22.59 17.13
CA ALA A 32 15.17 21.29 17.81
C ALA A 32 13.82 20.61 17.55
N GLN A 33 12.72 21.39 17.45
CA GLN A 33 11.40 20.85 17.07
C GLN A 33 11.40 20.36 15.62
N GLN A 34 12.01 21.09 14.68
CA GLN A 34 12.12 20.63 13.29
C GLN A 34 12.98 19.36 13.15
N ASP A 35 14.09 19.28 13.88
CA ASP A 35 14.93 18.07 13.89
C ASP A 35 14.20 16.87 14.50
N TYR A 36 13.38 17.10 15.53
CA TYR A 36 12.55 16.06 16.13
C TYR A 36 11.45 15.59 15.17
N ILE A 37 10.79 16.53 14.48
CA ILE A 37 9.80 16.25 13.45
C ILE A 37 10.43 15.49 12.29
N ALA A 38 11.59 15.92 11.77
CA ALA A 38 12.25 15.23 10.66
C ALA A 38 12.67 13.78 10.99
N LYS A 39 13.01 13.50 12.26
CA LYS A 39 13.37 12.15 12.72
C LYS A 39 12.16 11.23 12.92
N HIS A 40 11.00 11.78 13.29
CA HIS A 40 9.85 10.97 13.73
C HIS A 40 8.62 11.09 12.81
N VAL A 41 8.56 12.10 11.95
CA VAL A 41 7.56 12.25 10.90
C VAL A 41 8.16 11.69 9.62
N THR A 42 7.98 10.39 9.45
CA THR A 42 8.15 9.73 8.16
C THR A 42 6.84 9.88 7.40
N SER A 43 6.90 10.34 6.15
CA SER A 43 5.70 10.43 5.31
C SER A 43 5.20 9.01 5.08
N ASN A 44 4.02 8.69 5.62
CA ASN A 44 3.32 7.44 5.35
C ASN A 44 2.32 7.63 4.21
N GLY A 45 2.64 8.53 3.27
CA GLY A 45 1.83 8.76 2.10
C GLY A 45 1.69 7.47 1.28
N PRO A 46 0.57 7.26 0.57
CA PRO A 46 0.39 6.08 -0.30
C PRO A 46 1.46 5.97 -1.41
N TYR A 47 2.25 7.03 -1.64
CA TYR A 47 3.30 7.12 -2.63
C TYR A 47 4.73 7.10 -2.05
N ASP A 48 4.88 7.02 -0.73
CA ASP A 48 6.21 6.97 -0.07
C ASP A 48 6.86 5.58 -0.15
N GLY A 49 6.09 4.56 -0.54
CA GLY A 49 6.62 3.24 -0.81
C GLY A 49 7.46 3.19 -2.09
N PRO A 50 8.41 2.24 -2.20
CA PRO A 50 9.15 2.01 -3.44
C PRO A 50 8.16 1.73 -4.58
N LYS A 51 8.31 2.46 -5.69
CA LYS A 51 7.49 2.24 -6.88
C LYS A 51 7.68 0.80 -7.36
N ILE A 52 6.60 0.03 -7.36
CA ILE A 52 6.61 -1.35 -7.84
C ILE A 52 6.97 -1.33 -9.32
N ASN A 53 7.98 -2.11 -9.72
CA ASN A 53 8.33 -2.27 -11.12
C ASN A 53 7.18 -3.01 -11.83
N PRO A 54 6.58 -2.45 -12.90
CA PRO A 54 5.44 -3.06 -13.58
C PRO A 54 5.75 -4.43 -14.22
N LEU A 55 7.04 -4.74 -14.43
CA LEU A 55 7.50 -6.02 -14.98
C LEU A 55 7.98 -7.01 -13.90
N ASP A 56 7.75 -6.71 -12.62
CA ASP A 56 8.04 -7.61 -11.52
C ASP A 56 6.88 -8.57 -11.26
N PHE A 57 6.87 -9.69 -11.99
CA PHE A 57 5.80 -10.68 -11.92
C PHE A 57 5.79 -11.49 -10.61
N GLU A 58 6.86 -11.51 -9.83
CA GLU A 58 6.89 -12.24 -8.55
C GLU A 58 6.08 -11.53 -7.47
N ASN A 59 6.13 -10.19 -7.47
CA ASN A 59 5.42 -9.36 -6.50
C ASN A 59 4.01 -8.94 -6.97
N LEU A 60 3.58 -9.37 -8.16
CA LEU A 60 2.21 -9.14 -8.63
C LEU A 60 1.21 -9.95 -7.79
N PRO A 61 -0.02 -9.41 -7.57
CA PRO A 61 -1.08 -10.16 -6.91
C PRO A 61 -1.36 -11.48 -7.62
N VAL A 62 -1.45 -12.57 -6.86
CA VAL A 62 -1.65 -13.92 -7.41
C VAL A 62 -2.94 -14.01 -8.22
N GLU A 63 -3.98 -13.27 -7.81
CA GLU A 63 -5.25 -13.17 -8.53
C GLU A 63 -5.06 -12.63 -9.95
N SER A 64 -4.15 -11.67 -10.14
CA SER A 64 -3.81 -11.10 -11.46
C SER A 64 -3.11 -12.13 -12.34
N LEU A 65 -2.17 -12.90 -11.76
CA LEU A 65 -1.47 -13.97 -12.48
C LEU A 65 -2.44 -15.08 -12.92
N ILE A 66 -3.39 -15.47 -12.06
CA ILE A 66 -4.42 -16.46 -12.39
C ILE A 66 -5.36 -15.94 -13.48
N LYS A 67 -5.79 -14.67 -13.38
CA LYS A 67 -6.64 -14.04 -14.40
C LYS A 67 -5.94 -13.98 -15.75
N TYR A 68 -4.65 -13.69 -15.77
CA TYR A 68 -3.83 -13.73 -16.98
C TYR A 68 -3.75 -15.13 -17.57
N ASN A 69 -3.41 -16.13 -16.73
CA ASN A 69 -3.33 -17.53 -17.14
C ASN A 69 -4.66 -18.02 -17.75
N ARG A 70 -5.80 -17.70 -17.13
CA ARG A 70 -7.14 -18.01 -17.66
C ARG A 70 -7.46 -17.27 -18.96
N LYS A 71 -7.03 -16.02 -19.11
CA LYS A 71 -7.29 -15.23 -20.32
C LYS A 71 -6.56 -15.76 -21.53
N PHE A 72 -5.33 -16.26 -21.34
CA PHE A 72 -4.46 -16.75 -22.41
C PHE A 72 -4.35 -18.29 -22.45
N ASN A 73 -5.08 -19.01 -21.60
CA ASN A 73 -5.11 -20.47 -21.51
C ASN A 73 -3.70 -21.11 -21.42
N LEU A 74 -2.86 -20.62 -20.52
CA LEU A 74 -1.44 -21.06 -20.43
C LEU A 74 -1.26 -22.46 -19.81
N ASN A 75 -2.34 -23.16 -19.45
CA ASN A 75 -2.37 -24.50 -18.83
C ASN A 75 -1.47 -24.65 -17.59
N SER A 76 -1.00 -23.55 -16.99
CA SER A 76 -0.25 -23.61 -15.73
C SER A 76 -1.19 -23.94 -14.58
N GLU A 77 -0.74 -24.79 -13.66
CA GLU A 77 -1.52 -25.15 -12.48
C GLU A 77 -1.83 -23.91 -11.62
N ASN A 78 -3.00 -23.92 -10.99
CA ASN A 78 -3.36 -22.88 -10.04
C ASN A 78 -2.51 -23.06 -8.77
N PRO A 79 -1.88 -22.00 -8.23
CA PRO A 79 -1.10 -22.10 -7.02
C PRO A 79 -1.85 -22.65 -5.81
N TYR A 80 -3.18 -22.49 -5.78
CA TYR A 80 -4.02 -22.97 -4.68
C TYR A 80 -5.16 -23.87 -5.16
N THR A 81 -5.40 -24.92 -4.39
CA THR A 81 -6.63 -25.72 -4.47
C THR A 81 -7.77 -24.99 -3.76
N ILE A 82 -9.02 -25.43 -3.98
CA ILE A 82 -10.22 -24.89 -3.30
C ILE A 82 -10.03 -24.86 -1.78
N ASN A 83 -9.52 -25.96 -1.20
CA ASN A 83 -9.21 -26.05 0.23
C ASN A 83 -8.11 -25.06 0.63
N GLY A 84 -7.11 -24.84 -0.24
CA GLY A 84 -6.07 -23.82 -0.04
C GLY A 84 -6.64 -22.41 0.04
N TYR A 85 -7.63 -22.06 -0.79
CA TYR A 85 -8.32 -20.78 -0.72
C TYR A 85 -9.11 -20.61 0.58
N MET A 86 -9.80 -21.65 1.03
CA MET A 86 -10.56 -21.59 2.29
C MET A 86 -9.63 -21.38 3.49
N LEU A 87 -8.44 -21.98 3.46
CA LEU A 87 -7.42 -21.85 4.49
C LEU A 87 -6.71 -20.48 4.51
N LYS A 88 -6.88 -19.63 3.48
CA LYS A 88 -6.33 -18.26 3.46
C LYS A 88 -7.08 -17.29 4.38
N SER A 89 -8.21 -17.69 4.95
CA SER A 89 -8.92 -16.91 5.98
C SER A 89 -8.06 -16.73 7.24
N GLU A 90 -8.32 -15.68 8.04
CA GLU A 90 -7.57 -15.42 9.28
C GLU A 90 -7.60 -16.59 10.26
N ILE A 91 -8.69 -17.37 10.26
CA ILE A 91 -8.82 -18.58 11.08
C ILE A 91 -8.03 -19.74 10.46
N GLY A 92 -8.07 -19.88 9.13
CA GLY A 92 -7.38 -20.94 8.38
C GLY A 92 -5.86 -20.83 8.47
N LYS A 93 -5.31 -19.61 8.48
CA LYS A 93 -3.85 -19.35 8.57
C LYS A 93 -3.19 -19.96 9.80
N LYS A 94 -3.94 -20.12 10.90
CA LYS A 94 -3.45 -20.68 12.17
C LYS A 94 -3.36 -22.22 12.15
N THR A 95 -3.99 -22.87 11.18
CA THR A 95 -4.06 -24.34 11.11
C THR A 95 -2.75 -24.96 10.60
N ILE A 96 -2.49 -26.21 11.00
CA ILE A 96 -1.34 -26.99 10.52
C ILE A 96 -1.44 -27.22 9.00
N SER A 97 -2.66 -27.41 8.48
CA SER A 97 -2.95 -27.59 7.06
C SER A 97 -2.53 -26.40 6.20
N TYR A 98 -2.70 -25.16 6.72
CA TYR A 98 -2.21 -23.97 6.03
C TYR A 98 -0.68 -23.95 5.94
N LYS A 99 0.02 -24.22 7.05
CA LYS A 99 1.49 -24.28 7.08
C LYS A 99 2.06 -25.35 6.14
N LYS A 100 1.37 -26.48 5.99
CA LYS A 100 1.75 -27.54 5.03
C LYS A 100 1.50 -27.14 3.57
N ASN A 101 0.41 -26.42 3.29
CA ASN A 101 0.09 -25.96 1.92
C ASN A 101 0.93 -24.76 1.46
N SER A 102 1.37 -23.89 2.37
CA SER A 102 2.10 -22.66 2.02
C SER A 102 3.50 -22.90 1.43
N LYS A 103 4.00 -24.15 1.41
CA LYS A 103 5.34 -24.50 0.93
C LYS A 103 5.43 -24.82 -0.58
N LYS A 104 4.32 -24.78 -1.32
CA LYS A 104 4.34 -25.07 -2.76
C LYS A 104 4.80 -23.84 -3.54
N ASN A 105 5.92 -23.96 -4.24
CA ASN A 105 6.54 -22.94 -5.12
C ASN A 105 5.69 -22.58 -6.35
N SER A 106 4.43 -23.01 -6.41
CA SER A 106 3.52 -22.87 -7.55
C SER A 106 3.23 -21.42 -7.91
N SER A 107 3.28 -20.48 -6.96
CA SER A 107 3.12 -19.05 -7.26
C SER A 107 4.29 -18.48 -8.07
N LYS A 108 5.52 -18.92 -7.78
CA LYS A 108 6.72 -18.47 -8.50
C LYS A 108 6.78 -19.09 -9.90
N GLU A 109 6.38 -20.36 -10.01
CA GLU A 109 6.28 -21.05 -11.28
C GLU A 109 5.22 -20.42 -12.20
N LEU A 110 4.06 -20.06 -11.64
CA LEU A 110 3.03 -19.31 -12.37
C LEU A 110 3.56 -17.95 -12.82
N ALA A 111 4.24 -17.20 -11.95
CA ALA A 111 4.84 -15.92 -12.28
C ALA A 111 5.88 -16.04 -13.42
N ALA A 112 6.74 -17.05 -13.37
CA ALA A 112 7.74 -17.32 -14.41
C ALA A 112 7.08 -17.66 -15.76
N THR A 113 6.03 -18.47 -15.74
CA THR A 113 5.27 -18.86 -16.95
C THR A 113 4.58 -17.66 -17.58
N VAL A 114 3.91 -16.83 -16.75
CA VAL A 114 3.26 -15.59 -17.19
C VAL A 114 4.28 -14.62 -17.75
N LYS A 115 5.43 -14.44 -17.08
CA LYS A 115 6.51 -13.57 -17.54
C LYS A 115 7.03 -13.99 -18.91
N LYS A 116 7.31 -15.29 -19.10
CA LYS A 116 7.77 -15.84 -20.37
C LYS A 116 6.76 -15.59 -21.49
N HIS A 117 5.48 -15.85 -21.24
CA HIS A 117 4.43 -15.60 -22.23
C HIS A 117 4.29 -14.11 -22.56
N PHE A 118 4.27 -13.25 -21.54
CA PHE A 118 4.14 -11.80 -21.69
C PHE A 118 5.26 -11.21 -22.55
N GLN A 119 6.51 -11.62 -22.32
CA GLN A 119 7.68 -11.14 -23.07
C GLN A 119 7.67 -11.56 -24.55
N ASN A 120 7.01 -12.68 -24.88
CA ASN A 120 6.93 -13.20 -26.24
C ASN A 120 5.66 -12.75 -26.99
N LEU A 121 4.78 -11.98 -26.33
CA LEU A 121 3.53 -11.55 -26.94
C LEU A 121 3.80 -10.44 -27.98
N PRO A 122 3.41 -10.62 -29.26
CA PRO A 122 3.56 -9.57 -30.25
C PRO A 122 2.67 -8.38 -29.91
N CYS A 123 3.24 -7.18 -29.95
CA CYS A 123 2.57 -5.94 -29.59
C CYS A 123 2.72 -4.91 -30.72
N ARG A 124 1.60 -4.33 -31.16
CA ARG A 124 1.58 -3.17 -32.05
C ARG A 124 1.23 -1.94 -31.22
N GLU A 125 2.18 -1.03 -31.08
CA GLU A 125 2.07 0.13 -30.20
C GLU A 125 0.79 0.95 -30.44
N ASN A 126 0.52 1.30 -31.71
CA ASN A 126 -0.65 2.07 -32.09
C ASN A 126 -1.97 1.42 -31.64
N GLU A 127 -2.09 0.09 -31.77
CA GLU A 127 -3.28 -0.66 -31.35
C GLU A 127 -3.41 -0.71 -29.83
N VAL A 128 -2.29 -0.85 -29.11
CA VAL A 128 -2.32 -0.93 -27.65
C VAL A 128 -2.69 0.41 -27.04
N ILE A 129 -2.10 1.51 -27.51
CA ILE A 129 -2.38 2.86 -26.99
C ILE A 129 -3.85 3.23 -27.25
N THR A 130 -4.34 3.02 -28.47
CA THR A 130 -5.73 3.35 -28.84
C THR A 130 -6.74 2.52 -28.05
N ASN A 131 -6.54 1.20 -27.95
CA ASN A 131 -7.42 0.33 -27.18
C ASN A 131 -7.40 0.66 -25.68
N PHE A 132 -6.23 1.00 -25.14
CA PHE A 132 -6.10 1.41 -23.75
C PHE A 132 -6.87 2.70 -23.49
N LEU A 133 -6.64 3.75 -24.29
CA LEU A 133 -7.30 5.04 -24.13
C LEU A 133 -8.82 4.92 -24.25
N TYR A 134 -9.30 4.12 -25.21
CA TYR A 134 -10.72 3.86 -25.39
C TYR A 134 -11.32 3.18 -24.15
N LYS A 135 -10.67 2.10 -23.66
CA LYS A 135 -11.16 1.38 -22.47
C LYS A 135 -11.20 2.25 -21.22
N VAL A 136 -10.16 3.06 -20.99
CA VAL A 136 -10.12 3.94 -19.82
C VAL A 136 -11.19 5.03 -19.91
N LYS A 137 -11.39 5.64 -21.09
CA LYS A 137 -12.42 6.67 -21.28
C LYS A 137 -13.85 6.14 -21.23
N ASN A 138 -14.05 4.86 -21.52
CA ASN A 138 -15.37 4.24 -21.62
C ASN A 138 -15.66 3.20 -20.53
N GLN A 139 -14.78 3.06 -19.52
CA GLN A 139 -14.90 2.06 -18.45
C GLN A 139 -16.25 2.09 -17.71
N ASP A 140 -16.83 3.28 -17.54
CA ASP A 140 -18.11 3.47 -16.83
C ASP A 140 -19.33 3.11 -17.69
N LYS A 141 -19.13 2.89 -18.99
CA LYS A 141 -20.20 2.52 -19.94
C LYS A 141 -20.30 1.01 -20.15
N ASP A 142 -19.31 0.25 -19.69
CA ASP A 142 -19.26 -1.21 -19.79
C ASP A 142 -20.04 -1.88 -18.64
N PHE A 143 -21.33 -1.56 -18.49
CA PHE A 143 -22.20 -2.39 -17.66
C PHE A 143 -22.61 -3.64 -18.48
N LYS A 144 -21.77 -4.67 -18.43
CA LYS A 144 -22.13 -6.00 -18.92
C LYS A 144 -21.94 -7.02 -17.81
N LEU A 145 -23.05 -7.47 -17.25
CA LEU A 145 -23.11 -8.73 -16.50
C LEU A 145 -22.69 -9.85 -17.48
N SER A 146 -21.45 -10.31 -17.39
CA SER A 146 -21.00 -11.49 -18.15
C SER A 146 -20.73 -12.63 -17.19
N PHE A 147 -21.52 -13.70 -17.29
CA PHE A 147 -21.24 -14.96 -16.61
C PHE A 147 -20.24 -15.74 -17.48
N LYS A 148 -18.97 -15.72 -17.08
CA LYS A 148 -17.92 -16.60 -17.62
C LYS A 148 -17.46 -17.54 -16.54
#